data_AF-A0A1C6T7M3-F1
#
_entry.id   AF-A0A1C6T7M3-F1
#
_cell.length_a   1.000
_cell.length_b   1.000
_cell.length_c   1.000
_cell.angle_alpha   90.00
_cell.angle_beta   90.00
_cell.angle_gamma   90.00
#
_symmetry.space_group_name_H-M   'P 1'
#
loop_
_entity.id
_entity.type
_entity.pdbx_description
1 polymer ?
#
loop_
_entity_poly.entity_id
_entity_poly.type
_entity_poly.pdbx_seq_one_letter_code
_entity_poly.pdbx_strand_id
1 'polypeptide(L)'
;MSERETRDSFPRRDAEGRVVALGDLLGVTLAGVVIGVLALILFDWAFELIGSGDFGQANGWLAVILPAWLFLEDFRAWSFGAARVVAALVAVVLGVAGGLLVAGLTDGLSPLASGTLAATVFTVVYAVVWFQGVHWLARRTG
;
A
#
# COMPACT_ATOMS: atom_id res chain seq x y z
N MET A 1 -3.58 0.49 -41.24
CA MET A 1 -2.88 -0.49 -40.40
C MET A 1 -1.95 0.31 -39.50
N SER A 2 -2.44 0.75 -38.34
CA SER A 2 -1.64 1.53 -37.38
C SER A 2 -1.49 0.65 -36.17
N GLU A 3 -0.31 0.05 -36.04
CA GLU A 3 0.20 -0.56 -34.82
C GLU A 3 0.23 0.52 -33.74
N ARG A 4 -0.91 0.76 -33.08
CA ARG A 4 -0.86 1.32 -31.74
C ARG A 4 -0.32 0.19 -30.90
N GLU A 5 0.99 0.19 -30.69
CA GLU A 5 1.61 -0.22 -29.44
C GLU A 5 0.55 -0.22 -28.33
N THR A 6 -0.01 -1.39 -28.03
CA THR A 6 -0.79 -1.58 -26.82
C THR A 6 0.22 -1.35 -25.72
N ARG A 7 0.36 -0.10 -25.27
CA ARG A 7 1.16 0.23 -24.10
C ARG A 7 0.69 -0.74 -23.03
N ASP A 8 1.56 -1.67 -22.66
CA ASP A 8 1.39 -2.50 -21.46
C ASP A 8 1.20 -1.51 -20.31
N SER A 9 -0.07 -1.28 -19.96
CA SER A 9 -0.44 -0.40 -18.86
C SER A 9 0.06 -1.08 -17.60
N PHE A 10 1.00 -0.44 -16.90
CA PHE A 10 1.41 -0.88 -15.57
C PHE A 10 0.58 -0.14 -14.52
N PRO A 11 -0.08 -0.84 -13.58
CA PRO A 11 -0.13 -2.29 -13.42
C PRO A 11 -1.03 -2.97 -14.46
N ARG A 12 -0.72 -4.23 -14.82
CA ARG A 12 -1.58 -5.01 -15.73
C ARG A 12 -2.89 -5.34 -15.01
N ARG A 13 -4.01 -5.01 -15.66
CA ARG A 13 -5.36 -5.24 -15.14
C ARG A 13 -6.18 -6.11 -16.09
N ASP A 14 -7.08 -6.93 -15.54
CA ASP A 14 -8.05 -7.70 -16.32
C ASP A 14 -9.23 -6.84 -16.80
N ALA A 15 -10.19 -7.45 -17.50
CA ALA A 15 -11.37 -6.77 -18.02
C ALA A 15 -12.24 -6.14 -16.92
N GLU A 16 -12.20 -6.70 -15.72
CA GLU A 16 -12.89 -6.21 -14.52
C GLU A 16 -12.08 -5.17 -13.73
N GLY A 17 -10.86 -4.84 -14.19
CA GLY A 17 -9.99 -3.86 -13.57
C GLY A 17 -9.14 -4.37 -12.41
N ARG A 18 -9.04 -5.69 -12.21
CA ARG A 18 -8.29 -6.32 -11.12
C ARG A 18 -6.83 -6.46 -11.49
N VAL A 19 -5.92 -6.30 -10.54
CA VAL A 19 -4.50 -6.50 -10.80
C VAL A 19 -4.19 -7.99 -11.02
N VAL A 20 -3.57 -8.33 -12.14
CA VAL A 20 -3.37 -9.73 -12.59
C VAL A 20 -2.17 -10.39 -11.94
N ALA A 21 -1.17 -9.61 -11.50
CA ALA A 21 0.07 -10.12 -10.94
C ALA A 21 0.42 -9.47 -9.60
N LEU A 22 0.88 -10.29 -8.64
CA LEU A 22 1.35 -9.80 -7.34
C LEU A 22 2.49 -8.79 -7.48
N GLY A 23 3.40 -9.03 -8.42
CA GLY A 23 4.51 -8.10 -8.70
C GLY A 23 4.04 -6.72 -9.14
N ASP A 24 2.94 -6.64 -9.89
CA ASP A 24 2.37 -5.38 -10.33
C ASP A 24 1.68 -4.65 -9.17
N LEU A 25 0.96 -5.39 -8.30
CA LEU A 25 0.33 -4.84 -7.11
C LEU A 25 1.38 -4.32 -6.12
N LEU A 26 2.44 -5.09 -5.88
CA LEU A 26 3.55 -4.67 -5.03
C LEU A 26 4.27 -3.47 -5.64
N GLY A 27 4.54 -3.49 -6.95
CA GLY A 27 5.25 -2.40 -7.61
C GLY A 27 4.49 -1.08 -7.55
N VAL A 28 3.20 -1.08 -7.86
CA VAL A 28 2.38 0.15 -7.82
C VAL A 28 2.16 0.65 -6.38
N THR A 29 1.98 -0.24 -5.40
CA THR A 29 1.76 0.16 -4.00
C THR A 29 3.06 0.60 -3.33
N LEU A 30 4.19 -0.04 -3.60
CA LEU A 30 5.51 0.42 -3.13
C LEU A 30 5.92 1.75 -3.77
N ALA A 31 5.61 1.97 -5.05
CA ALA A 31 5.76 3.29 -5.66
C ALA A 31 4.90 4.33 -4.91
N GLY A 32 3.68 3.97 -4.54
CA GLY A 32 2.82 4.79 -3.67
C GLY A 32 3.46 5.12 -2.31
N VAL A 33 4.09 4.14 -1.65
CA VAL A 33 4.85 4.38 -0.40
C VAL A 33 5.98 5.37 -0.65
N VAL A 34 6.80 5.16 -1.68
CA VAL A 34 7.92 6.05 -2.01
C VAL A 34 7.44 7.48 -2.26
N ILE A 35 6.37 7.65 -3.04
CA ILE A 35 5.77 8.97 -3.27
C ILE A 35 5.27 9.58 -1.96
N GLY A 36 4.59 8.80 -1.13
CA GLY A 36 4.12 9.24 0.19
C GLY A 36 5.27 9.69 1.10
N VAL A 37 6.37 8.94 1.15
CA VAL A 37 7.56 9.28 1.93
C VAL A 37 8.21 10.56 1.40
N LEU A 38 8.36 10.71 0.08
CA LEU A 38 8.90 11.93 -0.52
C LEU A 38 8.02 13.16 -0.20
N ALA A 39 6.70 13.00 -0.24
CA ALA A 39 5.78 14.06 0.17
C ALA A 39 5.95 14.42 1.65
N LEU A 40 6.06 13.43 2.54
CA LEU A 40 6.28 13.66 3.96
C LEU A 40 7.61 14.36 4.23
N ILE A 41 8.70 13.91 3.61
CA ILE A 41 10.01 14.57 3.72
C ILE A 41 9.91 16.04 3.27
N LEU A 42 9.24 16.30 2.16
CA LEU A 42 9.05 17.66 1.66
C LEU A 42 8.24 18.53 2.64
N PHE A 43 7.16 17.99 3.21
CA PHE A 43 6.36 18.71 4.21
C PHE A 43 7.13 18.98 5.49
N ASP A 44 7.79 17.95 6.04
CA ASP A 44 8.55 18.03 7.28
C ASP A 44 9.69 19.06 7.15
N TRP A 45 10.39 19.03 6.02
CA TRP A 45 11.41 20.02 5.69
C TRP A 45 10.85 21.44 5.54
N ALA A 46 9.68 21.59 4.90
CA ALA A 46 9.03 22.91 4.81
C ALA A 46 8.63 23.47 6.18
N PHE A 47 8.16 22.61 7.09
CA PHE A 47 7.80 23.02 8.46
C PHE A 47 9.02 23.41 9.31
N GLU A 48 10.14 22.69 9.15
CA GLU A 48 11.41 23.04 9.76
C GLU A 48 11.90 24.43 9.28
N LEU A 49 11.85 24.69 7.97
CA LEU A 49 12.29 25.97 7.39
C LEU A 49 11.52 27.19 7.90
N ILE A 50 10.25 27.03 8.27
CA ILE A 50 9.43 28.11 8.83
C ILE A 50 9.48 28.16 10.38
N GLY A 51 10.34 27.34 11.00
CA GLY A 51 10.54 27.31 12.46
C GLY A 51 9.38 26.68 13.24
N SER A 52 8.55 25.84 12.58
CA SER A 52 7.35 25.23 13.17
C SER A 52 7.58 23.81 13.72
N GLY A 53 8.82 23.31 13.73
CA GLY A 53 9.16 21.99 14.26
C GLY A 53 10.57 21.53 13.88
N ASP A 54 10.98 20.38 14.42
CA ASP A 54 12.22 19.70 14.05
C ASP A 54 11.97 18.68 12.94
N PHE A 55 12.96 18.45 12.07
CA PHE A 55 12.89 17.41 11.05
C PHE A 55 12.76 16.00 11.65
N GLY A 56 12.00 15.15 10.97
CA GLY A 56 11.76 13.76 11.33
C GLY A 56 10.58 13.55 12.27
N GLN A 57 9.86 14.60 12.66
CA GLN A 57 8.73 14.51 13.59
C GLN A 57 7.40 14.19 12.90
N ALA A 58 7.35 14.26 11.56
CA ALA A 58 6.18 13.84 10.81
C ALA A 58 5.84 12.36 11.03
N ASN A 59 4.54 12.03 11.12
CA ASN A 59 4.10 10.65 11.29
C ASN A 59 4.29 9.85 9.99
N GLY A 60 5.32 9.00 9.94
CA GLY A 60 5.65 8.19 8.77
C GLY A 60 4.53 7.22 8.32
N TRP A 61 3.57 6.87 9.18
CA TRP A 61 2.41 6.05 8.80
C TRP A 61 1.56 6.67 7.69
N LEU A 62 1.61 8.00 7.54
CA LEU A 62 0.89 8.71 6.49
C LEU A 62 1.34 8.28 5.07
N ALA A 63 2.52 7.66 4.92
CA ALA A 63 2.96 7.08 3.65
C ALA A 63 2.04 5.94 3.15
N VAL A 64 1.20 5.36 4.00
CA VAL A 64 0.21 4.32 3.63
C VAL A 64 -0.97 4.89 2.83
N ILE A 65 -1.21 6.20 2.85
CA ILE A 65 -2.44 6.79 2.25
C ILE A 65 -2.59 6.42 0.77
N LEU A 66 -1.52 6.56 -0.02
CA LEU A 66 -1.54 6.19 -1.44
C LEU A 66 -1.72 4.67 -1.66
N PRO A 67 -0.94 3.78 -1.02
CA PRO A 67 -1.19 2.34 -1.05
C PRO A 67 -2.62 1.96 -0.68
N ALA A 68 -3.17 2.54 0.39
CA ALA A 68 -4.53 2.25 0.85
C ALA A 68 -5.59 2.62 -0.19
N TRP A 69 -5.40 3.75 -0.88
CA TRP A 69 -6.28 4.14 -1.98
C TRP A 69 -6.22 3.12 -3.14
N LEU A 70 -5.02 2.69 -3.53
CA LEU A 70 -4.84 1.70 -4.59
C LEU A 70 -5.45 0.34 -4.22
N PHE A 71 -5.31 -0.09 -2.96
CA PHE A 71 -5.96 -1.30 -2.45
C PHE A 71 -7.49 -1.18 -2.48
N LEU A 72 -8.04 0.00 -2.18
CA LEU A 72 -9.47 0.24 -2.26
C LEU A 72 -9.99 0.20 -3.70
N GLU A 73 -9.23 0.69 -4.66
CA GLU A 73 -9.54 0.56 -6.10
C GLU A 73 -9.56 -0.90 -6.53
N ASP A 74 -8.54 -1.68 -6.16
CA ASP A 74 -8.50 -3.11 -6.47
C ASP A 74 -9.64 -3.86 -5.77
N PHE A 75 -9.91 -3.59 -4.49
CA PHE A 75 -11.06 -4.15 -3.76
C PHE A 75 -12.40 -3.91 -4.45
N ARG A 76 -12.60 -2.70 -5.01
CA ARG A 76 -13.81 -2.33 -5.76
C ARG A 76 -13.93 -3.06 -7.10
N ALA A 77 -12.82 -3.45 -7.72
CA ALA A 77 -12.78 -4.20 -8.99
C ALA A 77 -13.20 -5.67 -8.83
N TRP A 78 -13.08 -6.23 -7.63
CA TRP A 78 -13.62 -7.56 -7.32
C TRP A 78 -15.15 -7.48 -7.14
N SER A 79 -15.90 -8.46 -7.66
CA SER A 79 -17.36 -8.50 -7.54
C SER A 79 -17.84 -8.54 -6.07
N PHE A 80 -19.09 -8.12 -5.83
CA PHE A 80 -19.67 -8.16 -4.49
C PHE A 80 -19.70 -9.59 -3.94
N GLY A 81 -19.08 -9.82 -2.79
CA GLY A 81 -19.08 -11.11 -2.12
C GLY A 81 -18.40 -11.07 -0.75
N ALA A 82 -18.77 -11.99 0.15
CA ALA A 82 -18.14 -12.12 1.47
C ALA A 82 -16.64 -12.43 1.37
N ALA A 83 -16.22 -13.12 0.30
CA ALA A 83 -14.85 -13.51 0.04
C ALA A 83 -13.86 -12.33 0.05
N ARG A 84 -14.14 -11.26 -0.71
CA ARG A 84 -13.27 -10.08 -0.74
C ARG A 84 -13.25 -9.36 0.61
N VAL A 85 -14.36 -9.32 1.34
CA VAL A 85 -14.43 -8.64 2.64
C VAL A 85 -13.55 -9.37 3.65
N VAL A 86 -13.67 -10.71 3.72
CA VAL A 86 -12.85 -11.53 4.61
C VAL A 86 -11.36 -11.41 4.26
N ALA A 87 -11.01 -11.51 2.98
CA ALA A 87 -9.62 -11.36 2.54
C ALA A 87 -9.04 -9.97 2.89
N ALA A 88 -9.81 -8.90 2.67
CA ALA A 88 -9.41 -7.55 3.02
C ALA A 88 -9.23 -7.38 4.53
N LEU A 89 -10.17 -7.86 5.35
CA LEU A 89 -10.08 -7.75 6.80
C LEU A 89 -8.86 -8.49 7.35
N VAL A 90 -8.60 -9.70 6.88
CA VAL A 90 -7.40 -10.47 7.28
C VAL A 90 -6.13 -9.75 6.84
N ALA A 91 -6.08 -9.19 5.63
CA ALA A 91 -4.95 -8.40 5.14
C ALA A 91 -4.71 -7.14 5.99
N VAL A 92 -5.78 -6.42 6.39
CA VAL A 92 -5.68 -5.26 7.30
C VAL A 92 -5.09 -5.69 8.64
N VAL A 93 -5.65 -6.72 9.28
CA VAL A 93 -5.21 -7.16 10.62
C VAL A 93 -3.74 -7.57 10.59
N LEU A 94 -3.33 -8.39 9.62
CA LEU A 94 -1.95 -8.85 9.51
C LEU A 94 -1.00 -7.71 9.11
N GLY A 95 -1.43 -6.83 8.20
CA GLY A 95 -0.64 -5.66 7.81
C GLY A 95 -0.40 -4.71 8.98
N VAL A 96 -1.45 -4.38 9.74
CA VAL A 96 -1.34 -3.50 10.91
C VAL A 96 -0.47 -4.15 11.97
N ALA A 97 -0.67 -5.43 12.28
CA ALA A 97 0.15 -6.15 13.24
C ALA A 97 1.64 -6.16 12.83
N GLY A 98 1.93 -6.42 11.56
CA GLY A 98 3.29 -6.40 11.03
C GLY A 98 3.93 -5.01 11.09
N GLY A 99 3.19 -3.97 10.71
CA GLY A 99 3.67 -2.59 10.78
C GLY A 99 3.90 -2.12 12.23
N LEU A 100 2.99 -2.43 13.16
CA LEU A 100 3.15 -2.11 14.57
C LEU A 100 4.31 -2.86 15.22
N LEU A 101 4.53 -4.12 14.83
CA LEU A 101 5.68 -4.89 15.29
C LEU A 101 6.99 -4.22 14.85
N VAL A 102 7.09 -3.79 13.59
CA VAL A 102 8.28 -3.06 13.13
C VAL A 102 8.42 -1.70 13.81
N ALA A 103 7.34 -0.94 13.97
CA ALA A 103 7.37 0.33 14.69
C ALA A 103 7.93 0.18 16.12
N GLY A 104 7.54 -0.89 16.82
CA GLY A 104 8.05 -1.21 18.15
C GLY A 104 9.52 -1.66 18.16
N LEU A 105 9.99 -2.33 17.10
CA LEU A 105 11.40 -2.69 16.95
C LEU A 105 12.29 -1.49 16.56
N THR A 106 11.69 -0.41 16.06
CA THR A 106 12.38 0.79 15.59
C THR A 106 11.99 2.04 16.39
N ASP A 107 11.63 1.87 17.67
CA ASP A 107 11.22 2.95 18.56
C ASP A 107 12.31 4.01 18.81
N GLY A 108 13.58 3.63 18.69
CA GLY A 108 14.73 4.54 18.79
C GLY A 108 15.00 5.39 17.54
N LEU A 109 14.27 5.20 16.43
CA LEU A 109 14.37 6.04 15.24
C LEU A 109 13.45 7.27 15.34
N SER A 110 13.64 8.25 14.45
CA SER A 110 12.69 9.35 14.33
C SER A 110 11.28 8.85 13.97
N PRO A 111 10.21 9.54 14.40
CA PRO A 111 8.82 9.19 14.04
C PRO A 111 8.61 8.99 12.53
N LEU A 112 9.26 9.80 11.70
CA LEU A 112 9.20 9.68 10.24
C LEU A 112 9.83 8.36 9.76
N ALA A 113 11.02 8.02 10.26
CA ALA A 113 11.74 6.82 9.84
C ALA A 113 11.04 5.53 10.34
N SER A 114 10.70 5.48 11.63
CA SER A 114 9.98 4.34 12.23
C SER A 114 8.61 4.13 11.56
N GLY A 115 7.85 5.22 11.37
CA GLY A 115 6.56 5.16 10.68
C GLY A 115 6.66 4.76 9.21
N THR A 116 7.71 5.17 8.50
CA THR A 116 7.94 4.78 7.09
C THR A 116 8.23 3.29 6.96
N LEU A 117 9.04 2.73 7.87
CA LEU A 117 9.30 1.29 7.90
C LEU A 117 8.02 0.50 8.21
N ALA A 118 7.25 0.97 9.19
CA ALA A 118 5.96 0.38 9.54
C ALA A 118 4.97 0.42 8.37
N ALA A 119 4.86 1.55 7.67
CA ALA A 119 4.03 1.74 6.49
C ALA A 119 4.43 0.81 5.33
N THR A 120 5.73 0.63 5.13
CA THR A 120 6.27 -0.26 4.10
C THR A 120 5.91 -1.70 4.39
N VAL A 121 6.10 -2.15 5.64
CA VAL A 121 5.75 -3.52 6.06
C VAL A 121 4.26 -3.76 5.98
N PHE A 122 3.44 -2.81 6.45
CA PHE A 122 1.99 -2.86 6.27
C PHE A 122 1.63 -3.09 4.80
N THR A 123 2.21 -2.29 3.90
CA THR A 123 1.91 -2.33 2.47
C THR A 123 2.26 -3.68 1.84
N VAL A 124 3.44 -4.22 2.14
CA VAL A 124 3.89 -5.52 1.63
C VAL A 124 3.02 -6.66 2.16
N VAL A 125 2.81 -6.70 3.47
CA VAL A 125 2.01 -7.76 4.11
C VAL A 125 0.57 -7.71 3.60
N TYR A 126 -0.02 -6.51 3.54
CA TYR A 126 -1.35 -6.34 2.98
C TYR A 126 -1.42 -6.86 1.55
N ALA A 127 -0.53 -6.41 0.66
CA ALA A 127 -0.56 -6.79 -0.75
C ALA A 127 -0.45 -8.31 -0.94
N VAL A 128 0.45 -8.98 -0.20
CA VAL A 128 0.63 -10.44 -0.28
C VAL A 128 -0.61 -11.18 0.22
N VAL A 129 -1.12 -10.82 1.41
CA VAL A 129 -2.27 -11.49 2.03
C VAL A 129 -3.54 -11.26 1.21
N TRP A 130 -3.76 -10.02 0.78
CA TRP A 130 -4.89 -9.65 -0.08
C TRP A 130 -4.88 -10.43 -1.38
N PHE A 131 -3.77 -10.36 -2.14
CA PHE A 131 -3.68 -10.97 -3.45
C PHE A 131 -3.89 -12.48 -3.37
N GLN A 132 -3.20 -13.16 -2.44
CA GLN A 132 -3.36 -14.61 -2.29
C GLN A 132 -4.75 -14.98 -1.75
N GLY A 133 -5.25 -14.22 -0.77
CA GLY A 133 -6.52 -14.48 -0.12
C GLY A 133 -7.70 -14.34 -1.07
N VAL A 134 -7.79 -13.24 -1.81
CA VAL A 134 -8.93 -12.98 -2.71
C VAL A 134 -9.00 -14.02 -3.84
N HIS A 135 -7.86 -14.36 -4.44
CA HIS A 135 -7.79 -15.37 -5.50
C HIS A 135 -8.09 -16.78 -4.97
N TRP A 136 -7.66 -17.11 -3.76
CA TRP A 136 -7.97 -18.41 -3.14
C TRP A 136 -9.44 -18.53 -2.78
N LEU A 137 -10.05 -17.50 -2.18
CA LEU A 137 -11.45 -17.54 -1.78
C LEU A 137 -12.37 -17.56 -3.01
N ALA A 138 -12.06 -16.75 -4.03
CA ALA A 138 -12.84 -16.71 -5.27
C ALA A 138 -12.95 -18.08 -5.96
N ARG A 139 -11.89 -18.91 -5.91
CA ARG A 139 -11.92 -20.28 -6.44
C ARG A 139 -12.77 -21.26 -5.63
N ARG A 140 -13.10 -20.94 -4.37
CA ARG A 140 -13.84 -21.83 -3.46
C ARG A 140 -15.30 -21.42 -3.27
N THR A 141 -15.63 -20.16 -3.54
CA THR A 141 -16.97 -19.60 -3.35
C THR A 141 -17.64 -19.21 -4.67
N GLY A 142 -17.00 -19.47 -5.80
CA GLY A 142 -17.47 -19.18 -7.17
C GLY A 142 -17.79 -20.43 -7.95
#